data_AF-A0A7W2EXF0-F1
#
_entry.id   AF-A0A7W2EXF0-F1
#
_cell.length_a   1.000
_cell.length_b   1.000
_cell.length_c   1.000
_cell.angle_alpha   90.00
_cell.angle_beta   90.00
_cell.angle_gamma   90.00
#
_symmetry.space_group_name_H-M   'P 1'
#
loop_
_entity.id
_entity.type
_entity.pdbx_description
1 polymer ?
#
loop_
_entity_poly.entity_id
_entity_poly.type
_entity_poly.pdbx_seq_one_letter_code
_entity_poly.pdbx_strand_id
1 'polypeptide(L)'
;MSVINSPTYDPVTTATNLATSYIAGNKAILDDQTSTANATANALSSLSSAMGAFQTAISGMASVTTSVMANSATFSSAVGTASANASAVAGTYSFYVEQLATAGQISYGNVADSTAAGAGTLNVTLADGSSFQIDLANADTNHDNVLSAKEVAAAINVAAGNNSRVTASTLNVNGQTTLVLSANQTGAANAVSLDVSGVTDPGLQAALGAGNQKTITAAQDAIVWIGAQGTGTKVQQASNTFNLIDNVSMTFNQVQAPGAAPVTLTVGNDLSATRANVQSFVDAYNKLNTVLNSLTQTADSSKGVASGPFAADAGVAALRSRMVAAVRTLGANGQSLVAYGITAQRDGSLALDSSRLNKAIAANPTGLDSLFGRVSGASGTGALGALNKLMDQWTNSATGQIGTRKTSVSKLQTALTDRQATLQTQYDSAYKRYLGQFTALQQLQSQMNSNSNLFTALFSSNSSNS
;
A
#
# COMPACT_ATOMS: atom_id res chain seq x y z
N MET A 1 57.85 25.42 64.52
CA MET A 1 56.44 25.00 64.66
C MET A 1 56.01 24.44 63.32
N SER A 2 55.58 23.17 63.25
CA SER A 2 55.01 22.62 62.01
C SER A 2 53.70 23.33 61.72
N VAL A 3 53.62 23.98 60.56
CA VAL A 3 52.37 24.53 60.02
C VAL A 3 51.44 23.35 59.82
N ILE A 4 50.32 23.29 60.56
CA ILE A 4 49.28 22.29 60.32
C ILE A 4 48.67 22.63 58.95
N ASN A 5 49.14 21.97 57.90
CA ASN A 5 48.53 22.13 56.59
C ASN A 5 47.24 21.30 56.56
N SER A 6 46.13 21.92 56.97
CA SER A 6 44.81 21.29 56.87
C SER A 6 44.50 21.07 55.39
N PRO A 7 43.94 19.92 54.99
CA PRO A 7 43.56 19.71 53.60
C PRO A 7 42.57 20.80 53.19
N THR A 8 42.90 21.54 52.12
CA THR A 8 42.00 22.55 51.55
C THR A 8 40.89 21.82 50.80
N TYR A 9 39.76 21.62 51.47
CA TYR A 9 38.56 21.09 50.83
C TYR A 9 37.87 22.23 50.11
N ASP A 10 37.64 22.08 48.81
CA ASP A 10 36.62 22.88 48.13
C ASP A 10 35.24 22.28 48.46
N PRO A 11 34.37 23.01 49.19
CA PRO A 11 33.09 22.49 49.65
C PRO A 11 32.17 22.02 48.52
N VAL A 12 32.27 22.65 47.33
CA VAL A 12 31.38 22.35 46.20
C VAL A 12 31.76 21.02 45.55
N THR A 13 33.02 20.85 45.16
CA THR A 13 33.50 19.60 44.54
C THR A 13 33.40 18.42 45.50
N THR A 14 33.74 18.62 46.78
CA THR A 14 33.66 17.55 47.79
C THR A 14 32.22 17.10 48.03
N ALA A 15 31.28 18.05 48.16
CA ALA A 15 29.85 17.74 48.32
C ALA A 15 29.28 17.02 47.09
N THR A 16 29.69 17.43 45.88
CA THR A 16 29.27 16.81 44.61
C THR A 16 29.72 15.35 44.54
N ASN A 17 30.99 15.07 44.84
CA ASN A 17 31.55 13.72 44.79
C ASN A 17 30.87 12.78 45.79
N LEU A 18 30.65 13.25 47.03
CA LEU A 18 30.01 12.44 48.06
C LEU A 18 28.51 12.22 47.80
N ALA A 19 27.79 13.24 47.30
CA ALA A 19 26.39 13.09 46.90
C ALA A 19 26.25 12.12 45.71
N THR A 20 27.16 12.19 44.73
CA THR A 20 27.19 11.27 43.59
C THR A 20 27.47 9.83 44.05
N SER A 21 28.48 9.64 44.89
CA SER A 21 28.80 8.32 45.45
C SER A 21 27.65 7.75 46.29
N TYR A 22 26.89 8.60 46.97
CA TYR A 22 25.74 8.19 47.79
C TYR A 22 24.63 7.55 46.96
N ILE A 23 24.38 8.03 45.73
CA ILE A 23 23.32 7.51 44.87
C ILE A 23 23.79 6.51 43.80
N ALA A 24 25.10 6.35 43.59
CA ALA A 24 25.67 5.68 42.43
C ALA A 24 25.13 4.26 42.17
N GLY A 25 25.03 3.42 43.20
CA GLY A 25 24.52 2.05 43.06
C GLY A 25 23.05 2.00 42.63
N ASN A 26 22.20 2.81 43.28
CA ASN A 26 20.78 2.90 42.93
C ASN A 26 20.59 3.50 41.53
N LYS A 27 21.43 4.48 41.16
CA LYS A 27 21.41 5.08 39.84
C LYS A 27 21.74 4.05 38.76
N ALA A 28 22.79 3.25 38.93
CA ALA A 28 23.16 2.21 37.98
C ALA A 28 22.03 1.20 37.76
N ILE A 29 21.39 0.72 38.83
CA ILE A 29 20.24 -0.21 38.72
C ILE A 29 19.07 0.42 37.97
N LEU A 30 18.72 1.67 38.27
CA LEU A 30 17.62 2.37 37.58
C LEU A 30 17.95 2.65 36.11
N ASP A 31 19.20 2.99 35.80
CA ASP A 31 19.65 3.19 34.42
C ASP A 31 19.57 1.88 33.62
N ASP A 32 20.00 0.75 34.18
CA ASP A 32 19.90 -0.58 33.54
C ASP A 32 18.45 -1.01 33.33
N GLN A 33 17.59 -0.81 34.34
CA GLN A 33 16.15 -1.09 34.24
C GLN A 33 15.48 -0.21 33.17
N THR A 34 15.85 1.07 33.10
CA THR A 34 15.33 2.03 32.11
C THR A 34 15.79 1.66 30.71
N SER A 35 17.06 1.32 30.54
CA SER A 35 17.63 0.83 29.28
C SER A 35 16.90 -0.43 28.80
N THR A 36 16.67 -1.39 29.70
CA THR A 36 15.94 -2.64 29.39
C THR A 36 14.48 -2.37 29.01
N ALA A 37 13.79 -1.49 29.74
CA ALA A 37 12.40 -1.12 29.45
C ALA A 37 12.28 -0.42 28.09
N ASN A 38 13.20 0.48 27.77
CA ASN A 38 13.26 1.16 26.47
C ASN A 38 13.57 0.19 25.32
N ALA A 39 14.54 -0.71 25.50
CA ALA A 39 14.85 -1.75 24.53
C ALA A 39 13.64 -2.66 24.28
N THR A 40 12.90 -3.01 25.34
CA THR A 40 11.66 -3.80 25.25
C THR A 40 10.57 -3.05 24.50
N ALA A 41 10.35 -1.76 24.79
CA ALA A 41 9.36 -0.93 24.09
C ALA A 41 9.66 -0.82 22.59
N ASN A 42 10.93 -0.60 22.24
CA ASN A 42 11.40 -0.54 20.86
C ASN A 42 11.22 -1.89 20.16
N ALA A 43 11.60 -3.00 20.81
CA ALA A 43 11.43 -4.35 20.31
C ALA A 43 9.96 -4.70 20.05
N LEU A 44 9.04 -4.35 20.97
CA LEU A 44 7.60 -4.53 20.78
C LEU A 44 7.08 -3.71 19.60
N SER A 45 7.61 -2.51 19.38
CA SER A 45 7.23 -1.68 18.24
C SER A 45 7.73 -2.27 16.91
N SER A 46 8.99 -2.69 16.84
CA SER A 46 9.54 -3.38 15.67
C SER A 46 8.78 -4.68 15.36
N LEU A 47 8.47 -5.47 16.39
CA LEU A 47 7.68 -6.70 16.22
C LEU A 47 6.28 -6.38 15.71
N SER A 48 5.60 -5.38 16.29
CA SER A 48 4.27 -4.92 15.85
C SER A 48 4.26 -4.54 14.38
N SER A 49 5.24 -3.75 13.95
CA SER A 49 5.34 -3.31 12.55
C SER A 49 5.63 -4.47 11.61
N ALA A 50 6.54 -5.38 11.97
CA ALA A 50 6.88 -6.54 11.15
C ALA A 50 5.70 -7.52 11.02
N MET A 51 4.98 -7.79 12.12
CA MET A 51 3.81 -8.65 12.12
C MET A 51 2.65 -8.03 11.32
N GLY A 52 2.42 -6.73 11.47
CA GLY A 52 1.42 -6.00 10.69
C GLY A 52 1.73 -6.03 9.19
N ALA A 53 2.98 -5.76 8.79
CA ALA A 53 3.41 -5.82 7.40
C ALA A 53 3.23 -7.23 6.79
N PHE A 54 3.60 -8.27 7.55
CA PHE A 54 3.37 -9.66 7.13
C PHE A 54 1.88 -9.98 6.99
N GLN A 55 1.06 -9.56 7.96
CA GLN A 55 -0.39 -9.76 7.95
C GLN A 55 -1.06 -9.10 6.74
N THR A 56 -0.66 -7.88 6.38
CA THR A 56 -1.11 -7.20 5.16
C THR A 56 -0.69 -7.97 3.92
N ALA A 57 0.56 -8.43 3.85
CA ALA A 57 1.05 -9.19 2.70
C ALA A 57 0.23 -10.47 2.47
N ILE A 58 0.02 -11.29 3.51
CA ILE A 58 -0.74 -12.55 3.37
C ILE A 58 -2.23 -12.32 3.09
N SER A 59 -2.82 -11.24 3.60
CA SER A 59 -4.23 -10.91 3.34
C SER A 59 -4.46 -10.47 1.89
N GLY A 60 -3.50 -9.77 1.28
CA GLY A 60 -3.55 -9.40 -0.14
C GLY A 60 -3.38 -10.61 -1.06
N MET A 61 -2.51 -11.56 -0.68
CA MET A 61 -2.21 -12.75 -1.48
C MET A 61 -3.36 -13.76 -1.56
N ALA A 62 -4.11 -13.96 -0.48
CA ALA A 62 -5.24 -14.89 -0.48
C ALA A 62 -6.43 -14.37 0.32
N SER A 63 -7.41 -13.85 -0.41
CA SER A 63 -8.68 -13.37 0.13
C SER A 63 -9.83 -14.27 -0.32
N VAL A 64 -11.06 -13.73 -0.35
CA VAL A 64 -12.21 -14.41 -0.98
C VAL A 64 -12.07 -14.42 -2.51
N THR A 65 -11.45 -13.39 -3.10
CA THR A 65 -11.36 -13.21 -4.57
C THR A 65 -9.95 -13.37 -5.13
N THR A 66 -8.93 -13.39 -4.27
CA THR A 66 -7.53 -13.58 -4.65
C THR A 66 -7.01 -14.92 -4.14
N SER A 67 -6.06 -15.51 -4.87
CA SER A 67 -5.41 -16.77 -4.52
C SER A 67 -3.92 -16.73 -4.84
N VAL A 68 -3.17 -17.64 -4.21
CA VAL A 68 -1.74 -17.81 -4.49
C VAL A 68 -1.54 -18.41 -5.88
N MET A 69 -2.39 -19.35 -6.28
CA MET A 69 -2.50 -19.78 -7.67
C MET A 69 -3.01 -18.64 -8.55
N ALA A 70 -2.25 -18.36 -9.60
CA ALA A 70 -2.66 -17.48 -10.68
C ALA A 70 -3.13 -18.31 -11.87
N ASN A 71 -4.10 -17.75 -12.60
CA ASN A 71 -4.55 -18.29 -13.88
C ASN A 71 -4.26 -17.29 -14.99
N SER A 72 -4.07 -17.81 -16.19
CA SER A 72 -3.92 -17.03 -17.41
C SER A 72 -4.99 -17.45 -18.42
N ALA A 73 -5.39 -16.50 -19.24
CA ALA A 73 -6.14 -16.76 -20.45
C ALA A 73 -5.32 -16.22 -21.63
N THR A 74 -5.01 -17.06 -22.62
CA THR A 74 -4.09 -16.68 -23.71
C THR A 74 -4.65 -17.10 -25.05
N PHE A 75 -4.70 -16.16 -25.99
CA PHE A 75 -5.03 -16.45 -27.37
C PHE A 75 -3.83 -17.03 -28.10
N SER A 76 -4.10 -17.96 -29.02
CA SER A 76 -3.10 -18.54 -29.92
C SER A 76 -2.58 -17.58 -31.00
N SER A 77 -3.15 -16.36 -31.10
CA SER A 77 -2.73 -15.32 -32.04
C SER A 77 -2.98 -13.92 -31.47
N ALA A 78 -2.52 -12.88 -32.18
CA ALA A 78 -2.59 -11.48 -31.76
C ALA A 78 -3.98 -10.82 -31.92
N VAL A 79 -5.06 -11.60 -32.01
CA VAL A 79 -6.44 -11.08 -32.19
C VAL A 79 -6.95 -10.27 -31.01
N GLY A 80 -6.33 -10.42 -29.83
CA GLY A 80 -6.75 -9.74 -28.62
C GLY A 80 -5.93 -10.12 -27.40
N THR A 81 -6.39 -9.65 -26.25
CA THR A 81 -5.86 -9.98 -24.93
C THR A 81 -6.94 -10.65 -24.09
N ALA A 82 -6.54 -11.56 -23.21
CA ALA A 82 -7.46 -12.16 -22.25
C ALA A 82 -6.83 -12.22 -20.86
N SER A 83 -7.68 -12.25 -19.85
CA SER A 83 -7.29 -12.40 -18.46
C SER A 83 -8.23 -13.39 -17.76
N ALA A 84 -7.70 -14.15 -16.81
CA ALA A 84 -8.44 -15.09 -16.00
C ALA A 84 -8.19 -14.77 -14.52
N ASN A 85 -9.25 -14.74 -13.72
CA ASN A 85 -9.07 -14.62 -12.28
C ASN A 85 -8.78 -15.99 -11.64
N ALA A 86 -8.47 -16.00 -10.33
CA ALA A 86 -8.08 -17.21 -9.60
C ALA A 86 -9.15 -18.33 -9.58
N SER A 87 -10.42 -17.99 -9.80
CA SER A 87 -11.55 -18.94 -9.85
C SER A 87 -11.87 -19.43 -11.26
N ALA A 88 -11.12 -18.99 -12.28
CA ALA A 88 -11.30 -19.48 -13.64
C ALA A 88 -11.00 -20.97 -13.75
N VAL A 89 -11.88 -21.70 -14.43
CA VAL A 89 -11.71 -23.13 -14.69
C VAL A 89 -10.88 -23.31 -15.96
N ALA A 90 -9.90 -24.22 -15.90
CA ALA A 90 -9.08 -24.54 -17.05
C ALA A 90 -9.92 -25.08 -18.22
N GLY A 91 -9.62 -24.64 -19.43
CA GLY A 91 -10.38 -25.03 -20.62
C GLY A 91 -9.84 -24.37 -21.89
N THR A 92 -10.21 -24.94 -23.02
CA THR A 92 -9.87 -24.42 -24.35
C THR A 92 -11.13 -24.05 -25.11
N TYR A 93 -11.17 -22.84 -25.64
CA TYR A 93 -12.30 -22.28 -26.35
C TYR A 93 -11.83 -21.79 -27.71
N SER A 94 -12.70 -21.80 -28.73
CA SER A 94 -12.37 -21.29 -30.06
C SER A 94 -13.20 -20.06 -30.37
N PHE A 95 -12.58 -19.03 -30.93
CA PHE A 95 -13.22 -17.77 -31.26
C PHE A 95 -12.85 -17.27 -32.65
N TYR A 96 -13.86 -16.77 -33.38
CA TYR A 96 -13.66 -16.06 -34.64
C TYR A 96 -14.17 -14.63 -34.52
N VAL A 97 -13.28 -13.65 -34.75
CA VAL A 97 -13.62 -12.22 -34.67
C VAL A 97 -14.03 -11.73 -36.06
N GLU A 98 -15.33 -11.52 -36.26
CA GLU A 98 -15.88 -11.04 -37.54
C GLU A 98 -15.85 -9.51 -37.63
N GLN A 99 -16.13 -8.83 -36.52
CA GLN A 99 -16.23 -7.37 -36.49
C GLN A 99 -15.85 -6.84 -35.11
N LEU A 100 -15.16 -5.71 -35.06
CA LEU A 100 -14.92 -4.97 -33.82
C LEU A 100 -15.95 -3.86 -33.66
N ALA A 101 -16.29 -3.57 -32.41
CA ALA A 101 -17.08 -2.41 -32.07
C ALA A 101 -16.26 -1.14 -32.30
N THR A 102 -16.89 -0.15 -32.91
CA THR A 102 -16.30 1.18 -33.16
C THR A 102 -17.23 2.25 -32.60
N ALA A 103 -16.63 3.33 -32.12
CA ALA A 103 -17.37 4.53 -31.75
C ALA A 103 -17.68 5.32 -33.02
N GLY A 104 -18.92 5.78 -33.13
CA GLY A 104 -19.35 6.56 -34.29
C GLY A 104 -18.68 7.91 -34.32
N GLN A 105 -18.24 8.33 -35.50
CA GLN A 105 -17.73 9.67 -35.74
C GLN A 105 -18.32 10.23 -37.02
N ILE A 106 -18.92 11.41 -36.91
CA ILE A 106 -19.49 12.16 -38.02
C ILE A 106 -18.86 13.54 -38.10
N SER A 107 -18.89 14.14 -39.28
CA SER A 107 -18.38 15.48 -39.52
C SER A 107 -19.27 16.28 -40.44
N TYR A 108 -19.23 17.59 -40.28
CA TYR A 108 -19.92 18.59 -41.07
C TYR A 108 -18.90 19.62 -41.52
N GLY A 109 -18.61 19.66 -42.81
CA GLY A 109 -17.62 20.58 -43.38
C GLY A 109 -18.20 21.97 -43.64
N ASN A 110 -17.33 22.97 -43.82
CA ASN A 110 -17.74 24.32 -44.20
C ASN A 110 -18.81 24.94 -43.28
N VAL A 111 -18.69 24.72 -41.97
CA VAL A 111 -19.57 25.36 -40.99
C VAL A 111 -19.12 26.81 -40.82
N ALA A 112 -19.75 27.69 -41.59
CA ALA A 112 -19.50 29.12 -41.55
C ALA A 112 -20.14 29.77 -40.31
N ASP A 113 -19.64 30.94 -39.96
CA ASP A 113 -20.19 31.76 -38.88
C ASP A 113 -21.61 32.22 -39.22
N SER A 114 -22.52 32.16 -38.25
CA SER A 114 -23.91 32.60 -38.38
C SER A 114 -24.28 33.63 -37.30
N THR A 115 -25.47 34.21 -37.39
CA THR A 115 -25.98 35.09 -36.31
C THR A 115 -26.39 34.25 -35.11
N ALA A 116 -25.90 34.58 -33.90
CA ALA A 116 -26.28 33.86 -32.67
C ALA A 116 -27.72 34.17 -32.23
N ALA A 117 -28.12 35.44 -32.34
CA ALA A 117 -29.44 35.90 -31.93
C ALA A 117 -30.54 35.20 -32.74
N GLY A 118 -31.40 34.46 -32.04
CA GLY A 118 -32.54 33.77 -32.66
C GLY A 118 -32.17 32.53 -33.47
N ALA A 119 -30.96 31.97 -33.33
CA ALA A 119 -30.46 30.78 -34.05
C ALA A 119 -31.25 29.48 -33.79
N GLY A 120 -32.14 29.49 -32.80
CA GLY A 120 -33.02 28.37 -32.48
C GLY A 120 -32.34 27.29 -31.65
N THR A 121 -32.72 26.03 -31.89
CA THR A 121 -32.26 24.88 -31.10
C THR A 121 -31.69 23.79 -32.01
N LEU A 122 -30.61 23.14 -31.54
CA LEU A 122 -30.00 21.99 -32.18
C LEU A 122 -30.19 20.76 -31.29
N ASN A 123 -30.67 19.66 -31.86
CA ASN A 123 -30.78 18.40 -31.14
C ASN A 123 -29.64 17.47 -31.54
N VAL A 124 -28.91 16.94 -30.57
CA VAL A 124 -28.00 15.80 -30.78
C VAL A 124 -28.76 14.54 -30.41
N THR A 125 -28.82 13.59 -31.34
CA THR A 125 -29.54 12.32 -31.18
C THR A 125 -28.55 11.17 -31.26
N LEU A 126 -28.79 10.12 -30.45
CA LEU A 126 -28.11 8.85 -30.54
C LEU A 126 -29.09 7.77 -31.04
N ALA A 127 -28.57 6.73 -31.68
CA ALA A 127 -29.38 5.65 -32.23
C ALA A 127 -30.11 4.78 -31.18
N ASP A 128 -29.75 4.88 -29.90
CA ASP A 128 -30.50 4.28 -28.78
C ASP A 128 -31.81 5.03 -28.46
N GLY A 129 -32.09 6.14 -29.16
CA GLY A 129 -33.27 6.98 -28.97
C GLY A 129 -33.08 8.10 -27.95
N SER A 130 -31.92 8.18 -27.29
CA SER A 130 -31.60 9.32 -26.43
C SER A 130 -31.28 10.57 -27.25
N SER A 131 -31.64 11.72 -26.70
CA SER A 131 -31.34 13.01 -27.31
C SER A 131 -31.13 14.08 -26.25
N PHE A 132 -30.42 15.12 -26.63
CA PHE A 132 -30.30 16.33 -25.83
C PHE A 132 -30.31 17.56 -26.73
N GLN A 133 -30.94 18.62 -26.23
CA GLN A 133 -31.10 19.87 -26.94
C GLN A 133 -30.01 20.86 -26.53
N ILE A 134 -29.55 21.62 -27.51
CA ILE A 134 -28.64 22.74 -27.37
C ILE A 134 -29.42 24.00 -27.76
N ASP A 135 -29.46 24.97 -26.86
CA ASP A 135 -29.93 26.31 -27.18
C ASP A 135 -28.78 27.09 -27.84
N LEU A 136 -28.92 27.36 -29.13
CA LEU A 136 -27.87 28.01 -29.93
C LEU A 136 -27.74 29.50 -29.63
N ALA A 137 -28.78 30.15 -29.07
CA ALA A 137 -28.68 31.55 -28.66
C ALA A 137 -27.74 31.71 -27.45
N ASN A 138 -27.69 30.71 -26.58
CA ASN A 138 -26.80 30.66 -25.41
C ASN A 138 -25.41 30.08 -25.72
N ALA A 139 -25.17 29.67 -26.97
CA ALA A 139 -23.88 29.12 -27.39
C ALA A 139 -22.82 30.21 -27.69
N ASP A 140 -23.23 31.45 -27.99
CA ASP A 140 -22.33 32.61 -28.08
C ASP A 140 -21.82 32.99 -26.69
N THR A 141 -20.65 32.47 -26.35
CA THR A 141 -20.03 32.70 -25.04
C THR A 141 -19.26 34.02 -24.96
N ASN A 142 -18.87 34.57 -26.10
CA ASN A 142 -18.04 35.77 -26.17
C ASN A 142 -18.88 37.06 -26.32
N HIS A 143 -20.18 36.91 -26.61
CA HIS A 143 -21.20 37.94 -26.75
C HIS A 143 -20.95 38.93 -27.93
N ASP A 144 -20.32 38.46 -29.02
CA ASP A 144 -20.10 39.24 -30.25
C ASP A 144 -21.26 39.14 -31.27
N ASN A 145 -22.31 38.37 -30.93
CA ASN A 145 -23.48 38.03 -31.76
C ASN A 145 -23.17 37.13 -32.97
N VAL A 146 -21.98 36.54 -33.02
CA VAL A 146 -21.57 35.56 -34.01
C VAL A 146 -21.57 34.18 -33.37
N LEU A 147 -22.16 33.21 -34.05
CA LEU A 147 -22.12 31.81 -33.65
C LEU A 147 -21.15 31.07 -34.55
N SER A 148 -19.96 30.79 -34.02
CA SER A 148 -18.94 30.02 -34.71
C SER A 148 -19.14 28.51 -34.52
N ALA A 149 -18.58 27.69 -35.41
CA ALA A 149 -18.57 26.23 -35.25
C ALA A 149 -17.88 25.79 -33.94
N LYS A 150 -16.93 26.59 -33.43
CA LYS A 150 -16.24 26.34 -32.16
C LYS A 150 -17.18 26.51 -30.97
N GLU A 151 -18.02 27.52 -31.00
CA GLU A 151 -19.06 27.76 -29.99
C GLU A 151 -20.14 26.68 -30.05
N VAL A 152 -20.56 26.26 -31.23
CA VAL A 152 -21.47 25.11 -31.39
C VAL A 152 -20.86 23.84 -30.78
N ALA A 153 -19.58 23.55 -31.05
CA ALA A 153 -18.89 22.41 -30.45
C ALA A 153 -18.80 22.51 -28.93
N ALA A 154 -18.46 23.70 -28.40
CA ALA A 154 -18.40 23.94 -26.97
C ALA A 154 -19.77 23.74 -26.31
N ALA A 155 -20.84 24.28 -26.91
CA ALA A 155 -22.21 24.15 -26.43
C ALA A 155 -22.67 22.68 -26.38
N ILE A 156 -22.35 21.87 -27.40
CA ILE A 156 -22.63 20.43 -27.39
C ILE A 156 -21.91 19.74 -26.22
N ASN A 157 -20.63 20.06 -26.00
CA ASN A 157 -19.84 19.43 -24.95
C ASN A 157 -20.37 19.73 -23.54
N VAL A 158 -20.86 20.96 -23.29
CA VAL A 158 -21.35 21.40 -21.98
C VAL A 158 -22.86 21.23 -21.80
N ALA A 159 -23.58 20.77 -22.82
CA ALA A 159 -25.03 20.59 -22.75
C ALA A 159 -25.41 19.64 -21.60
N ALA A 160 -26.36 20.06 -20.77
CA ALA A 160 -26.75 19.33 -19.55
C ALA A 160 -27.17 17.88 -19.83
N GLY A 161 -27.78 17.61 -20.99
CA GLY A 161 -28.19 16.26 -21.40
C GLY A 161 -27.08 15.39 -22.00
N ASN A 162 -25.91 15.95 -22.34
CA ASN A 162 -24.83 15.22 -23.00
C ASN A 162 -24.24 14.14 -22.09
N ASN A 163 -24.05 14.40 -20.79
CA ASN A 163 -23.52 13.42 -19.83
C ASN A 163 -22.22 12.71 -20.30
N SER A 164 -21.35 13.43 -21.01
CA SER A 164 -20.13 12.88 -21.64
C SER A 164 -20.38 11.75 -22.64
N ARG A 165 -21.54 11.72 -23.31
CA ARG A 165 -21.86 10.69 -24.32
C ARG A 165 -21.29 11.03 -25.69
N VAL A 166 -21.23 12.32 -26.03
CA VAL A 166 -20.69 12.84 -27.29
C VAL A 166 -19.63 13.89 -26.99
N THR A 167 -18.53 13.85 -27.74
CA THR A 167 -17.54 14.91 -27.78
C THR A 167 -17.57 15.59 -29.14
N ALA A 168 -17.79 16.90 -29.13
CA ALA A 168 -17.73 17.75 -30.31
C ALA A 168 -16.41 18.53 -30.36
N SER A 169 -15.86 18.70 -31.55
CA SER A 169 -14.63 19.45 -31.79
C SER A 169 -14.66 20.10 -33.16
N THR A 170 -13.81 21.10 -33.38
CA THR A 170 -13.59 21.67 -34.71
C THR A 170 -12.23 21.29 -35.24
N LEU A 171 -12.18 20.98 -36.53
CA LEU A 171 -10.95 20.75 -37.30
C LEU A 171 -10.88 21.80 -38.43
N ASN A 172 -9.66 22.23 -38.77
CA ASN A 172 -9.44 22.96 -40.01
C ASN A 172 -9.00 21.98 -41.08
N VAL A 173 -9.84 21.78 -42.10
CA VAL A 173 -9.56 20.86 -43.22
C VAL A 173 -9.54 21.69 -44.49
N ASN A 174 -8.38 21.79 -45.15
CA ASN A 174 -8.18 22.56 -46.38
C ASN A 174 -8.64 24.03 -46.27
N GLY A 175 -8.41 24.68 -45.13
CA GLY A 175 -8.79 26.08 -44.90
C GLY A 175 -10.25 26.28 -44.48
N GLN A 176 -11.05 25.21 -44.36
CA GLN A 176 -12.44 25.26 -43.94
C GLN A 176 -12.65 24.67 -42.54
N THR A 177 -13.48 25.32 -41.74
CA THR A 177 -13.87 24.81 -40.41
C THR A 177 -14.84 23.64 -40.56
N THR A 178 -14.47 22.50 -39.99
CA THR A 178 -15.24 21.26 -39.96
C THR A 178 -15.63 20.94 -38.53
N LEU A 179 -16.92 20.82 -38.24
CA LEU A 179 -17.42 20.34 -36.96
C LEU A 179 -17.38 18.81 -36.96
N VAL A 180 -16.85 18.19 -35.90
CA VAL A 180 -16.73 16.74 -35.75
C VAL A 180 -17.36 16.32 -34.44
N LEU A 181 -18.27 15.35 -34.51
CA LEU A 181 -18.90 14.74 -33.34
C LEU A 181 -18.43 13.29 -33.25
N SER A 182 -17.97 12.90 -32.06
CA SER A 182 -17.53 11.55 -31.75
C SER A 182 -18.34 11.00 -30.58
N ALA A 183 -18.88 9.79 -30.73
CA ALA A 183 -19.42 9.06 -29.60
C ALA A 183 -18.28 8.66 -28.65
N ASN A 184 -18.52 8.74 -27.33
CA ASN A 184 -17.53 8.32 -26.34
C ASN A 184 -17.61 6.82 -26.01
N GLN A 185 -18.63 6.14 -26.52
CA GLN A 185 -18.82 4.71 -26.39
C GLN A 185 -18.94 4.05 -27.77
N THR A 186 -18.42 2.84 -27.88
CA THR A 186 -18.54 2.00 -29.08
C THR A 186 -19.94 1.39 -29.19
N GLY A 187 -20.30 0.88 -30.36
CA GLY A 187 -21.57 0.18 -30.58
C GLY A 187 -22.54 0.93 -31.48
N ALA A 188 -23.38 0.19 -32.20
CA ALA A 188 -24.32 0.74 -33.17
C ALA A 188 -25.34 1.69 -32.55
N ALA A 189 -25.79 1.39 -31.32
CA ALA A 189 -26.72 2.23 -30.56
C ALA A 189 -26.14 3.61 -30.18
N ASN A 190 -24.82 3.76 -30.21
CA ASN A 190 -24.14 5.01 -29.91
C ASN A 190 -23.84 5.86 -31.17
N ALA A 191 -24.39 5.49 -32.33
CA ALA A 191 -24.29 6.32 -33.53
C ALA A 191 -24.91 7.70 -33.26
N VAL A 192 -24.14 8.75 -33.52
CA VAL A 192 -24.54 10.15 -33.32
C VAL A 192 -25.16 10.67 -34.62
N SER A 193 -26.17 11.53 -34.48
CA SER A 193 -26.72 12.36 -35.55
C SER A 193 -27.16 13.72 -35.01
N LEU A 194 -27.31 14.69 -35.91
CA LEU A 194 -27.89 16.00 -35.61
C LEU A 194 -29.30 16.10 -36.19
N ASP A 195 -30.23 16.56 -35.37
CA ASP A 195 -31.53 17.04 -35.81
C ASP A 195 -31.52 18.58 -35.77
N VAL A 196 -31.61 19.14 -36.98
CA VAL A 196 -31.51 20.58 -37.25
C VAL A 196 -32.88 21.23 -37.52
N SER A 197 -34.00 20.53 -37.27
CA SER A 197 -35.34 21.08 -37.54
C SER A 197 -35.65 22.32 -36.69
N GLY A 198 -35.01 22.45 -35.54
CA GLY A 198 -35.13 23.60 -34.64
C GLY A 198 -34.17 24.76 -34.95
N VAL A 199 -33.24 24.59 -35.90
CA VAL A 199 -32.29 25.64 -36.31
C VAL A 199 -32.98 26.59 -37.28
N THR A 200 -32.91 27.90 -37.00
CA THR A 200 -33.64 28.92 -37.74
C THR A 200 -32.79 29.61 -38.81
N ASP A 201 -31.47 29.68 -38.63
CA ASP A 201 -30.55 30.21 -39.63
C ASP A 201 -30.42 29.21 -40.80
N PRO A 202 -30.80 29.59 -42.03
CA PRO A 202 -30.80 28.66 -43.16
C PRO A 202 -29.40 28.16 -43.55
N GLY A 203 -28.36 28.98 -43.34
CA GLY A 203 -26.97 28.64 -43.65
C GLY A 203 -26.44 27.59 -42.69
N LEU A 204 -26.64 27.80 -41.39
CA LEU A 204 -26.27 26.85 -40.34
C LEU A 204 -27.08 25.56 -40.42
N GLN A 205 -28.39 25.64 -40.68
CA GLN A 205 -29.24 24.47 -40.88
C GLN A 205 -28.75 23.63 -42.07
N ALA A 206 -28.38 24.25 -43.19
CA ALA A 206 -27.82 23.55 -44.34
C ALA A 206 -26.44 22.94 -44.03
N ALA A 207 -25.57 23.66 -43.30
CA ALA A 207 -24.24 23.19 -42.92
C ALA A 207 -24.27 22.00 -41.94
N LEU A 208 -25.23 21.96 -41.02
CA LEU A 208 -25.37 20.88 -40.02
C LEU A 208 -26.38 19.79 -40.44
N GLY A 209 -27.07 19.98 -41.56
CA GLY A 209 -28.08 19.03 -42.05
C GLY A 209 -27.49 17.74 -42.61
N ALA A 210 -28.34 16.72 -42.75
CA ALA A 210 -27.96 15.39 -43.22
C ALA A 210 -27.27 15.39 -44.60
N GLY A 211 -27.57 16.37 -45.47
CA GLY A 211 -26.94 16.51 -46.78
C GLY A 211 -25.45 16.86 -46.76
N ASN A 212 -24.94 17.40 -45.65
CA ASN A 212 -23.53 17.74 -45.46
C ASN A 212 -22.81 16.81 -44.47
N GLN A 213 -23.53 15.87 -43.86
CA GLN A 213 -22.98 14.90 -42.93
C GLN A 213 -22.05 13.91 -43.66
N LYS A 214 -20.83 13.74 -43.14
CA LYS A 214 -19.92 12.67 -43.53
C LYS A 214 -19.61 11.76 -42.35
N THR A 215 -19.85 10.47 -42.51
CA THR A 215 -19.42 9.47 -41.54
C THR A 215 -17.93 9.19 -41.72
N ILE A 216 -17.13 9.51 -40.70
CA ILE A 216 -15.69 9.22 -40.64
C ILE A 216 -15.48 7.77 -40.19
N THR A 217 -16.17 7.38 -39.12
CA THR A 217 -16.18 6.01 -38.58
C THR A 217 -17.63 5.64 -38.29
N ALA A 218 -18.10 4.53 -38.85
CA ALA A 218 -19.44 4.03 -38.53
C ALA A 218 -19.46 3.55 -37.07
N ALA A 219 -20.52 3.84 -36.32
CA ALA A 219 -20.73 3.19 -35.03
C ALA A 219 -21.27 1.80 -35.29
N GLN A 220 -20.61 0.78 -34.76
CA GLN A 220 -21.02 -0.61 -34.98
C GLN A 220 -20.71 -1.44 -33.74
N ASP A 221 -21.44 -2.53 -33.58
CA ASP A 221 -21.21 -3.50 -32.52
C ASP A 221 -20.05 -4.45 -32.87
N ALA A 222 -19.42 -5.02 -31.86
CA ALA A 222 -18.51 -6.14 -32.03
C ALA A 222 -19.32 -7.39 -32.35
N ILE A 223 -18.83 -8.19 -33.29
CA ILE A 223 -19.40 -9.48 -33.67
C ILE A 223 -18.31 -10.53 -33.55
N VAL A 224 -18.50 -11.46 -32.63
CA VAL A 224 -17.58 -12.56 -32.33
C VAL A 224 -18.36 -13.87 -32.34
N TRP A 225 -17.77 -14.91 -32.91
CA TRP A 225 -18.34 -16.25 -32.92
C TRP A 225 -17.60 -17.13 -31.92
N ILE A 226 -18.35 -17.88 -31.11
CA ILE A 226 -17.82 -18.99 -30.32
C ILE A 226 -17.78 -20.21 -31.26
N GLY A 227 -16.59 -20.58 -31.72
CA GLY A 227 -16.37 -21.55 -32.79
C GLY A 227 -16.07 -20.88 -34.14
N ALA A 228 -16.34 -21.61 -35.23
CA ALA A 228 -16.12 -21.12 -36.58
C ALA A 228 -17.22 -20.17 -37.06
N GLN A 229 -16.85 -19.22 -37.93
CA GLN A 229 -17.82 -18.33 -38.57
C GLN A 229 -18.91 -19.16 -39.28
N GLY A 230 -20.17 -18.81 -39.06
CA GLY A 230 -21.33 -19.44 -39.70
C GLY A 230 -21.82 -20.76 -39.09
N THR A 231 -21.01 -21.48 -38.32
CA THR A 231 -21.43 -22.72 -37.63
C THR A 231 -21.41 -22.61 -36.11
N GLY A 232 -20.61 -21.71 -35.56
CA GLY A 232 -20.54 -21.41 -34.14
C GLY A 232 -21.69 -20.55 -33.64
N THR A 233 -21.63 -20.16 -32.36
CA THR A 233 -22.61 -19.25 -31.74
C THR A 233 -22.18 -17.80 -31.96
N LYS A 234 -23.00 -17.01 -32.67
CA LYS A 234 -22.79 -15.58 -32.88
C LYS A 234 -23.09 -14.81 -31.60
N VAL A 235 -22.17 -13.95 -31.18
CA VAL A 235 -22.32 -13.01 -30.07
C VAL A 235 -22.10 -11.61 -30.60
N GLN A 236 -23.02 -10.70 -30.25
CA GLN A 236 -22.98 -9.31 -30.65
C GLN A 236 -23.15 -8.41 -29.42
N GLN A 237 -22.32 -7.38 -29.31
CA GLN A 237 -22.43 -6.39 -28.24
C GLN A 237 -21.73 -5.08 -28.59
N ALA A 238 -22.07 -4.02 -27.86
CA ALA A 238 -21.53 -2.68 -28.07
C ALA A 238 -20.03 -2.55 -27.76
N SER A 239 -19.42 -3.46 -27.00
CA SER A 239 -18.02 -3.37 -26.55
C SER A 239 -17.11 -4.45 -27.16
N ASN A 240 -15.82 -4.14 -27.29
CA ASN A 240 -14.79 -5.11 -27.66
C ASN A 240 -14.37 -6.04 -26.52
N THR A 241 -14.85 -5.80 -25.30
CA THR A 241 -14.57 -6.65 -24.12
C THR A 241 -15.74 -7.58 -23.81
N PHE A 242 -15.47 -8.88 -23.80
CA PHE A 242 -16.41 -9.99 -23.63
C PHE A 242 -16.11 -10.75 -22.34
N ASN A 243 -17.15 -11.01 -21.54
CA ASN A 243 -17.07 -11.82 -20.31
C ASN A 243 -18.00 -13.04 -20.44
N LEU A 244 -17.83 -13.82 -21.51
CA LEU A 244 -18.71 -14.94 -21.87
C LEU A 244 -18.40 -16.24 -21.12
N ILE A 245 -17.17 -16.34 -20.59
CA ILE A 245 -16.71 -17.47 -19.80
C ILE A 245 -16.59 -16.96 -18.37
N ASP A 246 -17.16 -17.69 -17.42
CA ASP A 246 -17.09 -17.33 -16.00
C ASP A 246 -15.64 -17.07 -15.60
N ASN A 247 -15.41 -15.94 -14.91
CA ASN A 247 -14.10 -15.55 -14.38
C ASN A 247 -13.02 -15.23 -15.43
N VAL A 248 -13.39 -15.08 -16.71
CA VAL A 248 -12.49 -14.75 -17.80
C VAL A 248 -12.98 -13.51 -18.54
N SER A 249 -12.09 -12.55 -18.76
CA SER A 249 -12.35 -11.35 -19.54
C SER A 249 -11.47 -11.32 -20.78
N MET A 250 -12.07 -11.07 -21.94
CA MET A 250 -11.42 -11.09 -23.24
C MET A 250 -11.66 -9.78 -23.97
N THR A 251 -10.62 -9.13 -24.45
CA THR A 251 -10.73 -7.92 -25.29
C THR A 251 -10.15 -8.21 -26.67
N PHE A 252 -10.96 -8.04 -27.70
CA PHE A 252 -10.54 -8.25 -29.09
C PHE A 252 -10.10 -6.94 -29.73
N ASN A 253 -8.99 -6.98 -30.45
CA ASN A 253 -8.34 -5.80 -31.02
C ASN A 253 -8.10 -5.93 -32.53
N GLN A 254 -8.30 -7.13 -33.11
CA GLN A 254 -8.16 -7.36 -34.54
C GLN A 254 -9.27 -8.25 -35.08
N VAL A 255 -9.75 -7.91 -36.28
CA VAL A 255 -10.68 -8.73 -37.07
C VAL A 255 -9.90 -9.84 -37.77
N GLN A 256 -10.50 -11.02 -37.90
CA GLN A 256 -9.93 -12.12 -38.67
C GLN A 256 -10.36 -12.04 -40.14
N ALA A 257 -9.48 -12.48 -41.04
CA ALA A 257 -9.79 -12.52 -42.46
C ALA A 257 -10.96 -13.49 -42.74
N PRO A 258 -11.88 -13.15 -43.66
CA PRO A 258 -12.98 -14.05 -44.03
C PRO A 258 -12.49 -15.46 -44.34
N GLY A 259 -13.09 -16.46 -43.69
CA GLY A 259 -12.72 -17.88 -43.86
C GLY A 259 -11.46 -18.33 -43.12
N ALA A 260 -10.83 -17.47 -42.30
CA ALA A 260 -9.74 -17.87 -41.42
C ALA A 260 -10.22 -18.87 -40.36
N ALA A 261 -9.31 -19.75 -39.93
CA ALA A 261 -9.59 -20.68 -38.83
C ALA A 261 -9.77 -19.93 -37.51
N PRO A 262 -10.68 -20.37 -36.62
CA PRO A 262 -10.86 -19.77 -35.30
C PRO A 262 -9.58 -19.78 -34.47
N VAL A 263 -9.42 -18.75 -33.66
CA VAL A 263 -8.33 -18.61 -32.71
C VAL A 263 -8.71 -19.33 -31.42
N THR A 264 -7.83 -20.20 -30.94
CA THR A 264 -7.98 -20.86 -29.65
C THR A 264 -7.61 -19.92 -28.51
N LEU A 265 -8.48 -19.79 -27.52
CA LEU A 265 -8.22 -19.27 -26.19
C LEU A 265 -7.95 -20.43 -25.25
N THR A 266 -6.79 -20.43 -24.59
CA THR A 266 -6.46 -21.40 -23.54
C THR A 266 -6.52 -20.73 -22.18
N VAL A 267 -7.39 -21.24 -21.30
CA VAL A 267 -7.49 -20.86 -19.89
C VAL A 267 -6.82 -21.95 -19.07
N GLY A 268 -5.91 -21.56 -18.19
CA GLY A 268 -5.16 -22.51 -17.36
C GLY A 268 -4.32 -21.82 -16.31
N ASN A 269 -3.50 -22.59 -15.61
CA ASN A 269 -2.66 -22.06 -14.55
C ASN A 269 -1.48 -21.26 -15.11
N ASP A 270 -1.26 -20.08 -14.56
CA ASP A 270 -0.07 -19.28 -14.82
C ASP A 270 1.02 -19.67 -13.81
N LEU A 271 1.92 -20.56 -14.23
CA LEU A 271 3.03 -21.03 -13.40
C LEU A 271 4.00 -19.89 -13.03
N SER A 272 4.19 -18.92 -13.92
CA SER A 272 5.13 -17.82 -13.71
C SER A 272 4.60 -16.86 -12.64
N ALA A 273 3.34 -16.45 -12.78
CA ALA A 273 2.68 -15.59 -11.79
C ALA A 273 2.48 -16.33 -10.45
N THR A 274 2.10 -17.62 -10.49
CA THR A 274 2.00 -18.44 -9.27
C THR A 274 3.33 -18.51 -8.52
N ARG A 275 4.44 -18.75 -9.23
CA ARG A 275 5.79 -18.74 -8.62
C ARG A 275 6.12 -17.38 -8.00
N ALA A 276 5.79 -16.28 -8.68
CA ALA A 276 6.01 -14.94 -8.14
C ALA A 276 5.20 -14.68 -6.86
N ASN A 277 3.94 -15.15 -6.81
CA ASN A 277 3.09 -15.08 -5.61
C ASN A 277 3.69 -15.89 -4.45
N VAL A 278 4.10 -17.14 -4.71
CA VAL A 278 4.73 -17.99 -3.69
C VAL A 278 6.05 -17.38 -3.19
N GLN A 279 6.87 -16.82 -4.08
CA GLN A 279 8.09 -16.12 -3.69
C GLN A 279 7.79 -14.90 -2.81
N SER A 280 6.77 -14.12 -3.16
CA SER A 280 6.34 -12.96 -2.36
C SER A 280 5.91 -13.37 -0.95
N PHE A 281 5.24 -14.51 -0.80
CA PHE A 281 4.93 -15.09 0.51
C PHE A 281 6.20 -15.46 1.30
N VAL A 282 7.12 -16.17 0.65
CA VAL A 282 8.40 -16.58 1.27
C VAL A 282 9.19 -15.36 1.74
N ASP A 283 9.26 -14.31 0.92
CA ASP A 283 9.97 -13.07 1.24
C ASP A 283 9.30 -12.33 2.41
N ALA A 284 7.97 -12.22 2.41
CA ALA A 284 7.23 -11.59 3.49
C ALA A 284 7.42 -12.34 4.81
N TYR A 285 7.35 -13.67 4.79
CA TYR A 285 7.60 -14.52 5.95
C TYR A 285 9.05 -14.34 6.45
N ASN A 286 10.02 -14.36 5.54
CA ASN A 286 11.44 -14.23 5.87
C ASN A 286 11.79 -12.86 6.47
N LYS A 287 11.14 -11.79 6.01
CA LYS A 287 11.28 -10.45 6.63
C LYS A 287 10.84 -10.47 8.10
N LEU A 288 9.69 -11.08 8.41
CA LEU A 288 9.23 -11.24 9.80
C LEU A 288 10.17 -12.16 10.60
N ASN A 289 10.61 -13.28 10.02
CA ASN A 289 11.53 -14.21 10.66
C ASN A 289 12.87 -13.55 11.02
N THR A 290 13.41 -12.69 10.16
CA THR A 290 14.63 -11.92 10.43
C THR A 290 14.47 -11.00 11.64
N VAL A 291 13.34 -10.30 11.75
CA VAL A 291 13.05 -9.46 12.92
C VAL A 291 12.93 -10.32 14.18
N LEU A 292 12.17 -11.42 14.13
CA LEU A 292 12.03 -12.34 15.25
C LEU A 292 13.37 -12.94 15.69
N ASN A 293 14.23 -13.31 14.75
CA ASN A 293 15.57 -13.83 15.01
C ASN A 293 16.44 -12.79 15.71
N SER A 294 16.47 -11.55 15.20
CA SER A 294 17.19 -10.43 15.83
C SER A 294 16.71 -10.15 17.26
N LEU A 295 15.40 -10.21 17.49
CA LEU A 295 14.83 -9.98 18.82
C LEU A 295 15.08 -11.12 19.80
N THR A 296 15.25 -12.36 19.33
CA THR A 296 15.38 -13.56 20.18
C THR A 296 16.77 -14.19 20.17
N GLN A 297 17.74 -13.60 19.47
CA GLN A 297 19.10 -14.13 19.41
C GLN A 297 19.73 -14.13 20.79
N THR A 298 20.43 -15.20 21.14
CA THR A 298 21.24 -15.27 22.36
C THR A 298 22.60 -14.62 22.12
N ALA A 299 23.22 -14.07 23.17
CA ALA A 299 24.58 -13.55 23.06
C ALA A 299 25.55 -14.64 22.60
N ASP A 300 26.42 -14.29 21.66
CA ASP A 300 27.51 -15.13 21.19
C ASP A 300 28.79 -14.29 21.17
N SER A 301 29.57 -14.42 22.24
CA SER A 301 30.83 -13.68 22.42
C SER A 301 31.86 -14.01 21.34
N SER A 302 31.79 -15.20 20.71
CA SER A 302 32.72 -15.60 19.64
C SER A 302 32.47 -14.86 18.32
N LYS A 303 31.26 -14.30 18.14
CA LYS A 303 30.83 -13.58 16.93
C LYS A 303 30.54 -12.10 17.17
N GLY A 304 30.79 -11.60 18.39
CA GLY A 304 30.46 -10.24 18.77
C GLY A 304 28.96 -9.93 18.74
N VAL A 305 28.10 -10.94 18.88
CA VAL A 305 26.65 -10.78 18.79
C VAL A 305 26.08 -10.55 20.19
N ALA A 306 25.39 -9.43 20.38
CA ALA A 306 24.68 -9.13 21.62
C ALA A 306 23.34 -9.88 21.69
N SER A 307 22.89 -10.17 22.91
CA SER A 307 21.57 -10.78 23.15
C SER A 307 20.45 -9.85 22.70
N GLY A 308 19.46 -10.40 22.01
CA GLY A 308 18.25 -9.68 21.65
C GLY A 308 17.36 -9.40 22.87
N PRO A 309 16.49 -8.36 22.83
CA PRO A 309 15.64 -7.99 23.96
C PRO A 309 14.65 -9.09 24.42
N PHE A 310 14.33 -10.06 23.56
CA PHE A 310 13.44 -11.18 23.82
C PHE A 310 14.15 -12.54 23.81
N ALA A 311 15.47 -12.59 24.02
CA ALA A 311 16.23 -13.84 24.01
C ALA A 311 15.71 -14.89 25.01
N ALA A 312 15.17 -14.45 26.15
CA ALA A 312 14.57 -15.30 27.18
C ALA A 312 13.03 -15.28 27.18
N ASP A 313 12.38 -14.66 26.18
CA ASP A 313 10.92 -14.55 26.14
C ASP A 313 10.28 -15.83 25.59
N ALA A 314 9.69 -16.63 26.48
CA ALA A 314 9.00 -17.87 26.12
C ALA A 314 7.80 -17.65 25.19
N GLY A 315 7.14 -16.48 25.25
CA GLY A 315 6.01 -16.15 24.38
C GLY A 315 6.46 -15.93 22.95
N VAL A 316 7.53 -15.17 22.73
CA VAL A 316 8.09 -14.94 21.39
C VAL A 316 8.72 -16.23 20.82
N ALA A 317 9.35 -17.05 21.66
CA ALA A 317 9.82 -18.37 21.25
C ALA A 317 8.67 -19.31 20.82
N ALA A 318 7.55 -19.30 21.56
CA ALA A 318 6.35 -20.05 21.19
C ALA A 318 5.72 -19.53 19.90
N LEU A 319 5.70 -18.20 19.67
CA LEU A 319 5.25 -17.59 18.42
C LEU A 319 6.04 -18.13 17.22
N ARG A 320 7.38 -18.09 17.29
CA ARG A 320 8.25 -18.61 16.23
C ARG A 320 7.97 -20.10 15.94
N SER A 321 7.84 -20.90 16.99
CA SER A 321 7.55 -22.33 16.85
C SER A 321 6.19 -22.60 16.20
N ARG A 322 5.16 -21.81 16.56
CA ARG A 322 3.82 -21.90 15.97
C ARG A 322 3.77 -21.42 14.53
N MET A 323 4.58 -20.41 14.16
CA MET A 323 4.71 -19.98 12.76
C MET A 323 5.30 -21.10 11.90
N VAL A 324 6.37 -21.76 12.36
CA VAL A 324 6.96 -22.91 11.66
C VAL A 324 5.99 -24.09 11.59
N ALA A 325 5.20 -24.33 12.64
CA ALA A 325 4.16 -25.35 12.63
C ALA A 325 3.05 -25.06 11.58
N ALA A 326 2.62 -23.80 11.46
CA ALA A 326 1.58 -23.38 10.53
C ALA A 326 1.97 -23.51 9.04
N VAL A 327 3.26 -23.51 8.72
CA VAL A 327 3.76 -23.77 7.36
C VAL A 327 4.09 -25.25 7.13
N ARG A 328 4.10 -26.06 8.18
CA ARG A 328 4.31 -27.52 8.12
C ARG A 328 3.02 -28.32 8.23
N THR A 329 1.89 -27.68 8.46
CA THR A 329 0.58 -28.35 8.52
C THR A 329 0.28 -29.08 7.22
N LEU A 330 -0.28 -30.28 7.38
CA LEU A 330 -0.79 -31.07 6.26
C LEU A 330 -2.10 -30.46 5.77
N GLY A 331 -2.25 -30.39 4.45
CA GLY A 331 -3.53 -30.08 3.83
C GLY A 331 -4.54 -31.20 4.01
N ALA A 332 -5.80 -30.94 3.65
CA ALA A 332 -6.90 -31.92 3.73
C ALA A 332 -6.65 -33.21 2.94
N ASN A 333 -5.73 -33.15 1.96
CA ASN A 333 -5.29 -34.23 1.09
C ASN A 333 -4.01 -34.94 1.58
N GLY A 334 -3.54 -34.66 2.80
CA GLY A 334 -2.32 -35.23 3.37
C GLY A 334 -1.01 -34.71 2.74
N GLN A 335 -1.09 -33.72 1.84
CA GLN A 335 0.10 -33.07 1.25
C GLN A 335 0.62 -31.97 2.16
N SER A 336 1.86 -31.53 1.93
CA SER A 336 2.49 -30.42 2.66
C SER A 336 3.06 -29.39 1.71
N LEU A 337 3.30 -28.17 2.21
CA LEU A 337 4.02 -27.14 1.45
C LEU A 337 5.43 -27.60 1.00
N VAL A 338 6.03 -28.54 1.74
CA VAL A 338 7.30 -29.19 1.35
C VAL A 338 7.15 -29.99 0.05
N ALA A 339 6.00 -30.64 -0.17
CA ALA A 339 5.74 -31.35 -1.42
C ALA A 339 5.77 -30.39 -2.64
N TYR A 340 5.33 -29.16 -2.43
CA TYR A 340 5.34 -28.05 -3.40
C TYR A 340 6.64 -27.23 -3.40
N GLY A 341 7.70 -27.71 -2.74
CA GLY A 341 9.01 -27.07 -2.78
C GLY A 341 9.22 -25.92 -1.80
N ILE A 342 8.31 -25.69 -0.86
CA ILE A 342 8.46 -24.67 0.19
C ILE A 342 8.97 -25.37 1.46
N THR A 343 10.21 -25.11 1.83
CA THR A 343 10.88 -25.80 2.95
C THR A 343 11.27 -24.83 4.06
N ALA A 344 10.97 -25.19 5.31
CA ALA A 344 11.41 -24.45 6.48
C ALA A 344 12.82 -24.90 6.92
N GLN A 345 13.76 -23.97 6.94
CA GLN A 345 15.16 -24.12 7.32
C GLN A 345 15.35 -24.18 8.85
N ARG A 346 16.56 -24.53 9.30
CA ARG A 346 16.91 -24.65 10.72
C ARG A 346 16.76 -23.33 11.50
N ASP A 347 16.97 -22.21 10.84
CA ASP A 347 16.82 -20.85 11.40
C ASP A 347 15.37 -20.33 11.36
N GLY A 348 14.43 -21.18 10.94
CA GLY A 348 13.01 -20.86 10.81
C GLY A 348 12.63 -20.18 9.50
N SER A 349 13.59 -19.81 8.65
CA SER A 349 13.33 -19.19 7.34
C SER A 349 12.71 -20.17 6.34
N LEU A 350 12.06 -19.66 5.30
CA LEU A 350 11.52 -20.44 4.20
C LEU A 350 12.42 -20.33 2.97
N ALA A 351 12.56 -21.43 2.25
CA ALA A 351 13.17 -21.49 0.92
C ALA A 351 12.19 -22.08 -0.09
N LEU A 352 12.26 -21.60 -1.33
CA LEU A 352 11.45 -22.05 -2.46
C LEU A 352 12.29 -22.78 -3.50
N ASP A 353 12.00 -24.05 -3.74
CA ASP A 353 12.43 -24.78 -4.92
C ASP A 353 11.40 -24.60 -6.05
N SER A 354 11.69 -23.69 -6.97
CA SER A 354 10.82 -23.38 -8.11
C SER A 354 10.61 -24.58 -9.05
N SER A 355 11.59 -25.49 -9.16
CA SER A 355 11.49 -26.65 -10.04
C SER A 355 10.51 -27.67 -9.48
N ARG A 356 10.54 -27.87 -8.15
CA ARG A 356 9.62 -28.75 -7.43
C ARG A 356 8.21 -28.16 -7.38
N LEU A 357 8.09 -26.85 -7.20
CA LEU A 357 6.80 -26.15 -7.29
C LEU A 357 6.12 -26.40 -8.63
N ASN A 358 6.82 -26.18 -9.74
CA ASN A 358 6.25 -26.36 -11.09
C ASN A 358 5.80 -27.81 -11.33
N LYS A 359 6.60 -28.79 -10.93
CA LYS A 359 6.25 -30.22 -11.03
C LYS A 359 5.02 -30.57 -10.19
N ALA A 360 4.93 -30.05 -8.97
CA ALA A 360 3.81 -30.32 -8.07
C ALA A 360 2.51 -29.67 -8.55
N ILE A 361 2.55 -28.44 -9.07
CA ILE A 361 1.38 -27.77 -9.66
C ILE A 361 0.90 -28.52 -10.90
N ALA A 362 1.81 -28.95 -11.79
CA ALA A 362 1.43 -29.71 -12.97
C ALA A 362 0.76 -31.06 -12.62
N ALA A 363 1.18 -31.70 -11.54
CA ALA A 363 0.58 -32.95 -11.06
C ALA A 363 -0.75 -32.74 -10.32
N ASN A 364 -0.87 -31.66 -9.54
CA ASN A 364 -2.08 -31.32 -8.79
C ASN A 364 -2.27 -29.80 -8.69
N PRO A 365 -2.98 -29.20 -9.66
CA PRO A 365 -3.17 -27.75 -9.74
C PRO A 365 -3.95 -27.14 -8.56
N THR A 366 -4.88 -27.89 -7.96
CA THR A 366 -5.74 -27.39 -6.88
C THR A 366 -5.14 -27.58 -5.49
N GLY A 367 -4.11 -28.43 -5.37
CA GLY A 367 -3.52 -28.75 -4.08
C GLY A 367 -2.75 -27.59 -3.46
N LEU A 368 -2.14 -26.69 -4.25
CA LEU A 368 -1.43 -25.52 -3.72
C LEU A 368 -2.38 -24.57 -2.99
N ASP A 369 -3.54 -24.28 -3.61
CA ASP A 369 -4.57 -23.42 -3.03
C ASP A 369 -5.21 -24.03 -1.78
N SER A 370 -5.38 -25.35 -1.73
CA SER A 370 -5.85 -26.02 -0.52
C SER A 370 -4.85 -25.91 0.64
N LEU A 371 -3.54 -25.98 0.35
CA LEU A 371 -2.48 -25.90 1.35
C LEU A 371 -2.26 -24.50 1.89
N PHE A 372 -2.18 -23.51 0.99
CA PHE A 372 -2.11 -22.11 1.38
C PHE A 372 -3.42 -21.67 2.05
N GLY A 373 -4.56 -22.16 1.55
CA GLY A 373 -5.88 -21.83 2.02
C GLY A 373 -6.23 -20.36 1.79
N ARG A 374 -7.14 -19.83 2.59
CA ARG A 374 -7.62 -18.44 2.47
C ARG A 374 -7.52 -17.70 3.78
N VAL A 375 -7.26 -16.40 3.69
CA VAL A 375 -7.45 -15.48 4.81
C VAL A 375 -8.92 -15.03 4.82
N SER A 376 -9.64 -15.38 5.87
CA SER A 376 -11.06 -15.00 6.04
C SER A 376 -11.40 -14.89 7.53
N GLY A 377 -10.96 -13.81 8.17
CA GLY A 377 -11.19 -13.57 9.61
C GLY A 377 -10.94 -14.81 10.47
N ALA A 378 -11.92 -15.16 11.30
CA ALA A 378 -11.88 -16.36 12.17
C ALA A 378 -11.99 -17.70 11.43
N SER A 379 -12.45 -17.70 10.17
CA SER A 379 -12.70 -18.88 9.34
C SER A 379 -11.57 -19.18 8.33
N GLY A 380 -10.42 -18.51 8.46
CA GLY A 380 -9.26 -18.77 7.60
C GLY A 380 -8.84 -20.24 7.63
N THR A 381 -8.43 -20.74 6.47
CA THR A 381 -8.02 -22.13 6.20
C THR A 381 -6.56 -22.20 5.76
N GLY A 382 -5.96 -23.39 5.80
CA GLY A 382 -4.58 -23.62 5.34
C GLY A 382 -3.53 -22.83 6.14
N ALA A 383 -2.32 -22.76 5.56
CA ALA A 383 -1.19 -22.09 6.18
C ALA A 383 -1.43 -20.59 6.38
N LEU A 384 -2.02 -19.90 5.40
CA LEU A 384 -2.27 -18.45 5.47
C LEU A 384 -3.32 -18.12 6.53
N GLY A 385 -4.39 -18.91 6.62
CA GLY A 385 -5.40 -18.74 7.67
C GLY A 385 -4.83 -18.96 9.07
N ALA A 386 -4.02 -20.00 9.25
CA ALA A 386 -3.35 -20.29 10.53
C ALA A 386 -2.37 -19.18 10.93
N LEU A 387 -1.55 -18.71 9.99
CA LEU A 387 -0.62 -17.60 10.20
C LEU A 387 -1.35 -16.29 10.51
N ASN A 388 -2.43 -15.96 9.78
CA ASN A 388 -3.20 -14.76 10.04
C ASN A 388 -3.85 -14.76 11.42
N LYS A 389 -4.42 -15.88 11.87
CA LYS A 389 -4.96 -16.01 13.24
C LYS A 389 -3.88 -15.82 14.30
N LEU A 390 -2.68 -16.38 14.06
CA LEU A 390 -1.55 -16.20 14.96
C LEU A 390 -1.08 -14.74 15.00
N MET A 391 -1.04 -14.05 13.86
CA MET A 391 -0.73 -12.62 13.82
C MET A 391 -1.77 -11.82 14.59
N ASP A 392 -3.06 -12.04 14.33
CA ASP A 392 -4.16 -11.33 14.98
C ASP A 392 -4.13 -11.49 16.51
N GLN A 393 -3.86 -12.69 17.04
CA GLN A 393 -3.69 -12.90 18.50
C GLN A 393 -2.62 -12.00 19.14
N TRP A 394 -1.65 -11.53 18.36
CA TRP A 394 -0.58 -10.66 18.83
C TRP A 394 -0.82 -9.18 18.50
N THR A 395 -1.33 -8.88 17.31
CA THR A 395 -1.45 -7.53 16.75
C THR A 395 -2.83 -6.90 16.94
N ASN A 396 -3.85 -7.67 17.33
CA ASN A 396 -5.21 -7.16 17.52
C ASN A 396 -5.21 -5.93 18.43
N SER A 397 -5.85 -4.85 17.98
CA SER A 397 -5.81 -3.56 18.67
C SER A 397 -6.50 -3.56 20.03
N ALA A 398 -7.49 -4.44 20.24
CA ALA A 398 -8.26 -4.52 21.48
C ALA A 398 -7.71 -5.56 22.48
N THR A 399 -7.26 -6.71 21.98
CA THR A 399 -6.92 -7.88 22.82
C THR A 399 -5.54 -8.49 22.54
N GLY A 400 -4.78 -7.90 21.61
CA GLY A 400 -3.50 -8.43 21.16
C GLY A 400 -2.41 -8.37 22.23
N GLN A 401 -1.58 -9.42 22.27
CA GLN A 401 -0.47 -9.54 23.22
C GLN A 401 0.52 -8.36 23.17
N ILE A 402 0.76 -7.79 21.99
CA ILE A 402 1.68 -6.66 21.83
C ILE A 402 1.10 -5.42 22.52
N GLY A 403 -0.19 -5.14 22.35
CA GLY A 403 -0.87 -4.01 22.98
C GLY A 403 -0.75 -4.09 24.50
N THR A 404 -1.13 -5.23 25.08
CA THR A 404 -1.02 -5.47 26.53
C THR A 404 0.41 -5.29 27.04
N ARG A 405 1.40 -5.86 26.34
CA ARG A 405 2.82 -5.74 26.73
C ARG A 405 3.32 -4.30 26.62
N LYS A 406 2.93 -3.55 25.58
CA LYS A 406 3.25 -2.13 25.42
C LYS A 406 2.69 -1.29 26.58
N THR A 407 1.44 -1.53 26.98
CA THR A 407 0.84 -0.86 28.15
C THR A 407 1.61 -1.16 29.44
N SER A 408 1.98 -2.43 29.67
CA SER A 408 2.77 -2.80 30.86
C SER A 408 4.16 -2.15 30.88
N VAL A 409 4.86 -2.14 29.74
CA VAL A 409 6.18 -1.50 29.63
C VAL A 409 6.07 0.01 29.79
N SER A 410 5.04 0.64 29.23
CA SER A 410 4.78 2.08 29.41
C SER A 410 4.56 2.45 30.88
N LYS A 411 3.77 1.66 31.63
CA LYS A 411 3.60 1.84 33.08
C LYS A 411 4.92 1.67 33.84
N LEU A 412 5.74 0.69 33.46
CA LEU A 412 7.06 0.49 34.05
C LEU A 412 7.98 1.68 33.78
N GLN A 413 8.00 2.21 32.55
CA GLN A 413 8.78 3.39 32.20
C GLN A 413 8.37 4.60 33.04
N THR A 414 7.07 4.85 33.22
CA THR A 414 6.58 5.92 34.12
C THR A 414 7.06 5.72 35.55
N ALA A 415 6.93 4.51 36.10
CA ALA A 415 7.38 4.21 37.46
C ALA A 415 8.90 4.36 37.63
N LEU A 416 9.69 4.03 36.61
CA LEU A 416 11.15 4.23 36.62
C LEU A 416 11.51 5.72 36.57
N THR A 417 10.81 6.51 35.75
CA THR A 417 10.96 7.99 35.72
C THR A 417 10.67 8.60 37.10
N ASP A 418 9.59 8.18 37.78
CA ASP A 418 9.25 8.66 39.12
C ASP A 418 10.32 8.30 40.16
N ARG A 419 10.90 7.09 40.05
CA ARG A 419 12.02 6.65 40.90
C ARG A 419 13.29 7.44 40.62
N GLN A 420 13.58 7.76 39.36
CA GLN A 420 14.71 8.62 38.99
C GLN A 420 14.53 10.03 39.58
N ALA A 421 13.34 10.62 39.51
CA ALA A 421 13.04 11.91 40.13
C ALA A 421 13.20 11.88 41.67
N THR A 422 12.78 10.77 42.29
CA THR A 422 12.98 10.55 43.73
C THR A 422 14.47 10.45 44.07
N LEU A 423 15.26 9.71 43.27
CA LEU A 423 16.71 9.58 43.47
C LEU A 423 17.42 10.92 43.28
N GLN A 424 16.98 11.75 42.32
CA GLN A 424 17.48 13.10 42.14
C GLN A 424 17.23 13.97 43.37
N THR A 425 16.04 13.87 43.98
CA THR A 425 15.72 14.59 45.23
C THR A 425 16.62 14.14 46.39
N GLN A 426 16.95 12.84 46.46
CA GLN A 426 17.89 12.31 47.45
C GLN A 426 19.31 12.84 47.22
N TYR A 427 19.76 12.90 45.96
CA TYR A 427 21.02 13.51 45.58
C TYR A 427 21.07 14.98 46.01
N ASP A 428 20.06 15.78 45.67
CA ASP A 428 20.02 17.22 45.99
C ASP A 428 20.06 17.45 47.51
N SER A 429 19.37 16.61 48.27
CA SER A 429 19.36 16.67 49.74
C SER A 429 20.72 16.30 50.34
N ALA A 430 21.34 15.22 49.84
CA ALA A 430 22.68 14.81 50.26
C ALA A 430 23.73 15.88 49.90
N TYR A 431 23.65 16.44 48.70
CA TYR A 431 24.50 17.53 48.24
C TYR A 431 24.38 18.75 49.15
N LYS A 432 23.17 19.24 49.44
CA LYS A 432 22.94 20.38 50.36
C LYS A 432 23.51 20.11 51.75
N ARG A 433 23.31 18.89 52.28
CA ARG A 433 23.86 18.48 53.58
C ARG A 433 25.38 18.51 53.59
N TYR A 434 26.03 17.87 52.61
CA TYR A 434 27.48 17.86 52.52
C TYR A 434 28.04 19.27 52.29
N LEU A 435 27.43 20.06 51.40
CA LEU A 435 27.85 21.44 51.14
C LEU A 435 27.83 22.27 52.42
N GLY A 436 26.76 22.18 53.23
CA GLY A 436 26.67 22.87 54.52
C GLY A 436 27.76 22.40 55.49
N GLN A 437 27.99 21.10 55.59
CA GLN A 437 29.04 20.53 56.46
C GLN A 437 30.44 20.99 56.05
N PHE A 438 30.79 20.94 54.76
CA PHE A 438 32.11 21.34 54.27
C PHE A 438 32.31 22.86 54.28
N THR A 439 31.25 23.66 54.10
CA THR A 439 31.30 25.11 54.27
C THR A 439 31.56 25.49 55.73
N ALA A 440 30.86 24.85 56.67
CA ALA A 440 31.10 25.05 58.10
C ALA A 440 32.51 24.61 58.52
N LEU A 441 33.00 23.49 57.99
CA LEU A 441 34.39 23.05 58.20
C LEU A 441 35.39 24.06 57.64
N GLN A 442 35.15 24.64 56.46
CA GLN A 442 36.01 25.67 55.88
C GLN A 442 36.05 26.94 56.75
N GLN A 443 34.89 27.38 57.27
CA GLN A 443 34.81 28.51 58.19
C GLN A 443 35.55 28.23 59.50
N LEU A 444 35.37 27.04 60.07
CA LEU A 444 36.09 26.61 61.28
C LEU A 444 37.60 26.58 61.05
N GLN A 445 38.06 26.05 59.91
CA GLN A 445 39.48 26.08 59.53
C GLN A 445 39.99 27.51 59.37
N SER A 446 39.22 28.40 58.73
CA SER A 446 39.59 29.82 58.63
C SER A 446 39.69 30.48 59.99
N GLN A 447 38.76 30.21 60.92
CA GLN A 447 38.79 30.76 62.26
C GLN A 447 39.96 30.20 63.08
N MET A 448 40.24 28.89 62.98
CA MET A 448 41.41 28.27 63.59
C MET A 448 42.71 28.85 63.03
N ASN A 449 42.80 29.10 61.71
CA ASN A 449 43.95 29.74 61.09
C ASN A 449 44.12 31.19 61.58
N SER A 450 43.04 31.98 61.66
CA SER A 450 43.09 33.34 62.23
C SER A 450 43.51 33.34 63.70
N ASN A 451 42.97 32.42 64.52
CA ASN A 451 43.37 32.27 65.92
C ASN A 451 44.83 31.81 66.04
N SER A 452 45.27 30.87 65.22
CA SER A 452 46.67 30.42 65.17
C SER A 452 47.61 31.56 64.77
N ASN A 453 47.22 32.39 63.80
CA ASN A 453 47.96 33.57 63.40
C ASN A 453 47.98 34.63 64.51
N LEU A 454 46.88 34.82 65.23
CA LEU A 454 46.81 35.71 66.41
C LEU A 454 47.70 35.21 67.55
N PHE A 455 47.68 33.92 67.88
CA PHE A 455 48.59 33.33 68.86
C PHE A 455 50.04 33.44 68.40
N THR A 456 50.31 33.17 67.13
CA THR A 456 51.66 33.32 66.57
C THR A 456 52.12 34.78 66.65
N ALA A 457 51.26 35.76 66.36
CA ALA A 457 51.56 37.19 66.51
C ALA A 457 51.75 37.62 67.98
N LEU A 458 50.92 37.14 68.90
CA LEU A 458 51.02 37.41 70.35
C LEU A 458 52.30 36.81 70.96
N PHE A 459 52.71 35.62 70.51
CA PHE A 459 53.89 34.93 71.05
C PHE A 459 55.19 35.20 70.26
N SER A 460 55.11 35.73 69.04
CA SER A 460 56.29 36.24 68.32
C SER A 460 56.64 37.68 68.70
N SER A 461 55.66 38.53 69.02
CA SER A 461 55.90 39.92 69.45
C SER A 461 56.57 40.03 70.83
N ASN A 462 56.58 38.95 71.63
CA ASN A 462 57.30 38.88 72.90
C ASN A 462 58.75 38.36 72.77
N SER A 463 59.29 38.24 71.54
CA SER A 463 60.69 37.82 71.31
C SER A 463 61.59 38.92 70.75
N SER A 464 61.09 40.16 70.61
CA SER A 464 61.87 41.29 70.09
C SER A 464 61.52 42.62 70.76
N ASN A 465 61.61 42.67 72.09
CA ASN A 465 62.01 43.88 72.80
C ASN A 465 62.54 43.51 74.20
N SER A 466 63.88 43.59 74.33
CA SER A 466 64.74 43.71 75.52
C SER A 466 64.47 42.82 76.74
#